data_AF-A0A1S8JRW8-F1
#
_entry.id   AF-A0A1S8JRW8-F1
#
_cell.length_a   1.000
_cell.length_b   1.000
_cell.length_c   1.000
_cell.angle_alpha   90.00
_cell.angle_beta   90.00
_cell.angle_gamma   90.00
#
_symmetry.space_group_name_H-M   'P 1'
#
loop_
_entity.id
_entity.type
_entity.pdbx_description
1 polymer ?
#
loop_
_entity_poly.entity_id
_entity_poly.type
_entity_poly.pdbx_seq_one_letter_code
_entity_poly.pdbx_strand_id
1 'polypeptide(L)' 'MLMGEFQHNIDAKGRLIVPSKLREELGEKFVLTRGLDGCLFGYPMSEWENLEAKLNEMPLAKKDART' A
#
# COMPACT_ATOMS: atom_id res chain seq x y z
N MET A 1 -9.65 9.55 7.22
CA MET A 1 -8.98 8.35 7.76
C MET A 1 -9.35 7.13 6.91
N LEU A 2 -8.36 6.43 6.33
CA LEU A 2 -8.55 5.16 5.61
C LEU A 2 -8.99 4.06 6.58
N MET A 3 -10.29 3.94 6.83
CA MET A 3 -10.85 3.01 7.79
C MET A 3 -12.15 2.40 7.28
N GLY A 4 -12.39 1.14 7.65
CA GLY A 4 -13.56 0.37 7.27
C GLY A 4 -13.20 -0.95 6.60
N GLU A 5 -14.19 -1.83 6.50
CA GLU A 5 -14.08 -3.12 5.81
C GLU A 5 -15.03 -3.11 4.60
N PHE A 6 -14.53 -3.59 3.46
CA PHE A 6 -15.28 -3.60 2.21
C PHE A 6 -15.04 -4.93 1.50
N GLN A 7 -16.12 -5.67 1.21
CA GLN A 7 -16.04 -6.90 0.43
C GLN A 7 -16.27 -6.57 -1.05
N HIS A 8 -15.32 -6.96 -1.90
CA HIS A 8 -15.38 -6.76 -3.35
C HIS A 8 -14.94 -8.01 -4.08
N ASN A 9 -15.59 -8.28 -5.21
CA ASN A 9 -15.14 -9.31 -6.13
C ASN A 9 -14.00 -8.79 -7.01
N ILE A 10 -13.08 -9.70 -7.34
CA ILE A 10 -12.05 -9.47 -8.35
C ILE A 10 -12.64 -9.87 -9.71
N ASP A 11 -12.48 -8.99 -10.71
CA ASP A 11 -12.98 -9.29 -12.05
C ASP A 11 -12.10 -10.32 -12.78
N ALA A 12 -12.56 -10.79 -13.95
CA ALA A 12 -11.84 -11.78 -14.76
C ALA A 12 -10.43 -11.33 -15.22
N LYS A 13 -10.09 -10.04 -15.07
CA LYS A 13 -8.78 -9.47 -15.42
C LYS A 13 -7.92 -9.20 -14.18
N GLY A 14 -8.33 -9.65 -12.99
CA GLY A 14 -7.59 -9.43 -11.76
C GLY A 14 -7.73 -8.03 -11.19
N ARG A 15 -8.74 -7.25 -11.59
CA ARG A 15 -8.95 -5.88 -11.10
C ARG A 15 -9.95 -5.87 -9.96
N LEU A 16 -9.73 -4.97 -9.01
CA LEU A 16 -10.64 -4.67 -7.91
C LEU A 16 -11.02 -3.19 -7.96
N ILE A 17 -12.30 -2.90 -7.76
CA ILE A 17 -12.79 -1.52 -7.69
C ILE A 17 -12.54 -1.01 -6.26
N VAL A 18 -11.73 0.04 -6.13
CA VAL A 18 -11.50 0.70 -4.84
C VAL A 18 -12.81 1.36 -4.37
N PRO A 19 -13.26 1.13 -3.12
CA PRO A 19 -14.44 1.77 -2.55
C PRO A 19 -14.37 3.30 -2.63
N SER A 20 -15.48 3.97 -2.97
CA SER A 20 -15.51 5.44 -3.15
C SER A 20 -15.04 6.21 -1.92
N LYS A 21 -15.36 5.73 -0.72
CA LYS A 21 -14.93 6.32 0.56
C LYS A 21 -13.42 6.37 0.75
N LEU A 22 -12.66 5.48 0.10
CA LEU A 22 -11.21 5.43 0.23
C LEU A 22 -10.50 6.22 -0.88
N ARG A 23 -11.19 6.54 -1.99
CA ARG A 23 -10.58 7.18 -3.16
C ARG A 23 -10.09 8.59 -2.88
N GLU A 24 -10.84 9.36 -2.09
CA GLU A 24 -10.46 10.74 -1.76
C GLU A 24 -9.14 10.80 -0.99
N GLU A 25 -8.93 9.87 -0.06
CA GLU A 25 -7.72 9.83 0.76
C GLU A 25 -6.55 9.11 0.09
N LEU A 26 -6.81 8.11 -0.77
CA LEU A 26 -5.76 7.48 -1.59
C LEU A 26 -5.24 8.42 -2.68
N GLY A 27 -6.09 9.31 -3.18
CA GLY A 27 -5.78 10.18 -4.30
C GLY A 27 -5.82 9.47 -5.66
N GLU A 28 -5.45 10.18 -6.72
CA GLU A 28 -5.46 9.67 -8.09
C GLU A 28 -4.39 8.60 -8.36
N LYS A 29 -3.28 8.67 -7.63
CA LYS A 29 -2.16 7.75 -7.72
C LYS A 29 -1.76 7.31 -6.31
N PHE A 30 -1.48 6.02 -6.18
CA PHE A 30 -1.09 5.40 -4.91
C PHE A 30 -0.23 4.17 -5.22
N VAL A 31 0.47 3.68 -4.20
CA VAL A 31 1.38 2.53 -4.34
C VAL A 31 0.77 1.30 -3.69
N LEU A 32 0.90 0.16 -4.36
CA LEU A 32 0.57 -1.16 -3.82
C LEU A 32 1.85 -1.97 -3.62
N THR A 33 1.97 -2.61 -2.45
CA THR A 33 3.07 -3.50 -2.12
C THR A 33 2.57 -4.81 -1.54
N ARG A 34 3.43 -5.83 -1.52
CA ARG A 34 3.16 -7.06 -0.78
C ARG A 34 3.23 -6.77 0.71
N GLY A 35 2.13 -6.99 1.40
CA GLY A 35 2.05 -6.89 2.84
C GLY A 35 2.38 -8.21 3.52
N LEU A 36 2.04 -8.27 4.80
CA LEU A 36 2.18 -9.48 5.61
C LEU A 36 1.04 -10.45 5.32
N ASP A 37 1.24 -11.72 5.68
CA ASP A 37 0.21 -12.77 5.66
C ASP A 37 -0.50 -12.97 4.31
N GLY A 38 0.21 -12.72 3.20
CA GLY A 38 -0.34 -12.86 1.84
C GLY A 38 -1.28 -11.71 1.43
N CYS A 39 -1.33 -10.64 2.21
CA CYS A 39 -2.12 -9.45 1.91
C CYS A 39 -1.35 -8.45 1.03
N LEU A 40 -2.07 -7.46 0.52
CA LEU A 40 -1.51 -6.28 -0.14
C LEU A 40 -1.68 -5.06 0.78
N PHE A 41 -0.67 -4.20 0.81
CA PHE A 41 -0.76 -2.88 1.45
C PHE A 41 -0.88 -1.81 0.38
N GLY A 42 -1.76 -0.84 0.61
CA GLY A 42 -1.94 0.34 -0.23
C GLY A 42 -1.57 1.61 0.52
N TYR A 43 -0.79 2.47 -0.11
CA TYR A 43 -0.31 3.72 0.48
C TYR A 43 -0.63 4.90 -0.45
N PRO A 44 -1.26 5.97 0.05
CA PRO A 44 -1.22 7.26 -0.62
C PRO A 44 0.24 7.67 -0.87
N MET A 45 0.50 8.42 -1.94
CA MET A 45 1.87 8.81 -2.32
C MET A 45 2.63 9.51 -1.19
N SER A 46 1.97 10.38 -0.41
CA SER A 46 2.59 11.08 0.71
C SER A 46 3.11 10.13 1.79
N GLU A 47 2.35 9.08 2.11
CA GLU A 47 2.76 8.07 3.09
C GLU A 47 3.83 7.14 2.53
N TRP A 48 3.78 6.87 1.23
CA TRP A 48 4.82 6.11 0.56
C TRP A 48 6.17 6.83 0.60
N GLU A 49 6.21 8.14 0.31
CA GLU A 49 7.41 8.96 0.39
C GLU A 49 7.99 8.98 1.81
N ASN A 50 7.14 9.07 2.83
CA ASN A 50 7.55 8.98 4.23
C ASN A 50 8.16 7.61 4.57
N LEU A 51 7.58 6.52 4.05
CA LEU A 51 8.10 5.17 4.24
C LEU A 51 9.45 4.99 3.53
N GLU A 52 9.55 5.44 2.28
CA GLU A 52 10.77 5.39 1.49
C GLU A 52 11.91 6.16 2.17
N ALA A 53 11.65 7.35 2.70
CA ALA A 53 12.63 8.12 3.46
C ALA A 53 13.15 7.35 4.68
N LYS A 54 12.24 6.76 5.47
CA LYS A 54 12.62 5.93 6.63
C LYS A 54 13.45 4.72 6.23
N LEU A 55 13.11 4.07 5.11
CA LEU A 55 13.87 2.93 4.60
C LEU A 55 15.27 3.34 4.13
N ASN A 56 15.41 4.50 3.49
CA ASN A 56 16.71 5.04 3.07
C ASN A 56 17.64 5.36 4.25
N GLU A 57 17.08 5.69 5.42
CA GLU A 57 17.84 5.92 6.64
C GLU A 57 18.32 4.61 7.31
N MET A 58 17.77 3.45 6.92
CA MET A 58 18.15 2.17 7.51
C MET A 58 19.53 1.69 7.02
N PRO A 59 20.42 1.23 7.91
CA PRO A 59 21.72 0.72 7.50
C PRO A 59 21.59 -0.51 6.58
N LEU A 60 21.99 -0.36 5.31
CA LEU A 60 22.02 -1.43 4.29
C LEU A 60 22.85 -2.67 4.69
N ALA A 61 23.75 -2.51 5.67
CA ALA A 61 24.59 -3.58 6.20
C ALA A 61 23.81 -4.61 7.03
N LYS A 62 22.59 -4.31 7.50
CA LYS A 62 21.74 -5.29 8.16
C LYS A 62 21.14 -6.23 7.12
N LYS A 63 21.49 -7.51 7.22
CA LYS A 63 21.02 -8.57 6.30
C LYS A 63 19.49 -8.59 6.17
N ASP A 64 18.80 -8.40 7.30
CA ASP A 64 17.34 -8.41 7.38
C ASP A 64 16.68 -7.20 6.70
N ALA A 65 17.42 -6.13 6.40
CA ALA A 65 16.90 -4.97 5.67
C ALA A 65 16.89 -5.16 4.14
N ARG A 66 17.40 -6.29 3.63
CA ARG A 66 17.51 -6.61 2.19
C ARG A 66 16.62 -7.77 1.72
N THR A 67 16.00 -8.47 2.65
CA THR A 67 15.15 -9.66 2.42
C THR A 67 13.75 -9.38 2.87
#